data_AF-A0AAV4R343-F1
#
_entry.id   AF-A0AAV4R343-F1
#
_cell.length_a   1.000
_cell.length_b   1.000
_cell.length_c   1.000
_cell.angle_alpha   90.00
_cell.angle_beta   90.00
_cell.angle_gamma   90.00
#
_symmetry.space_group_name_H-M   'P 1'
#
loop_
_entity.id
_entity.type
_entity.pdbx_description
1 polymer ?
#
loop_
_entity_poly.entity_id
_entity_poly.type
_entity_poly.pdbx_seq_one_letter_code
_entity_poly.pdbx_strand_id
1 'polypeptide(L)'
;MCDFISLEANKASAENEDSKKKNSLEGDTSTHTEVAVLSEGKSTDDYADITLDKLKEIYVELQKWCDNIETKATNFAEKFYLAHSYNGRLLKLLLKSLDDKRLLENELQIIEICKKLGYNHCADFFERSIYVRHPASYALF
;
A
#
# COMPACT_ATOMS: atom_id res chain seq x y z
N MET A 1 -1.79 6.87 4.72
CA MET A 1 -1.63 7.41 3.36
C MET A 1 -0.16 7.23 3.00
N CYS A 2 0.18 6.64 1.85
CA CYS A 2 1.54 6.16 1.62
C CYS A 2 2.45 7.25 1.03
N ASP A 3 3.42 7.72 1.82
CA ASP A 3 4.31 8.86 1.49
C ASP A 3 5.34 8.61 0.37
N PHE A 4 5.26 7.46 -0.32
CA PHE A 4 6.21 7.08 -1.37
C PHE A 4 6.14 7.99 -2.62
N ILE A 5 4.99 8.62 -2.88
CA ILE A 5 4.76 9.49 -4.04
C ILE A 5 5.46 10.87 -3.87
N SER A 6 5.74 11.29 -2.63
CA SER A 6 6.31 12.62 -2.33
C SER A 6 7.81 12.77 -2.65
N LEU A 7 8.49 11.67 -2.99
CA LEU A 7 9.94 11.65 -3.24
C LEU A 7 10.33 12.06 -4.67
N GLU A 8 9.52 11.72 -5.69
CA GLU A 8 9.83 12.11 -7.08
C GLU A 8 9.59 13.61 -7.35
N ALA A 9 8.66 14.25 -6.63
CA ALA A 9 8.38 15.67 -6.79
C ALA A 9 9.49 16.60 -6.27
N ASN A 10 10.30 16.16 -5.29
CA ASN A 10 11.25 17.02 -4.57
C ASN A 10 12.64 17.15 -5.23
N LYS A 11 12.91 16.46 -6.35
CA LYS A 11 14.22 16.53 -7.02
C LYS A 11 14.36 17.71 -8.00
N ALA A 12 13.29 18.48 -8.23
CA ALA A 12 13.23 19.53 -9.25
C ALA A 12 13.36 20.98 -8.69
N SER A 13 13.49 21.17 -7.38
CA SER A 13 13.46 22.49 -6.73
C SER A 13 14.42 22.57 -5.54
N ALA A 14 15.71 22.32 -5.80
CA ALA A 14 16.79 22.40 -4.83
C ALA A 14 17.75 23.56 -5.14
N GLU A 15 17.23 24.79 -5.24
CA GLU A 15 18.03 26.01 -5.18
C GLU A 15 17.39 27.07 -4.25
N ASN A 16 18.23 27.60 -3.36
CA ASN A 16 18.13 28.81 -2.54
C ASN A 16 17.44 28.83 -1.15
N GLU A 17 18.30 29.12 -0.15
CA GLU A 17 18.14 29.95 1.06
C GLU A 17 17.26 29.54 2.28
N ASP A 18 17.87 28.72 3.14
CA ASP A 18 18.36 29.06 4.50
C ASP A 18 17.48 29.77 5.59
N SER A 19 17.58 29.22 6.81
CA SER A 19 17.51 29.89 8.13
C SER A 19 16.16 30.36 8.81
N LYS A 20 15.73 29.58 9.84
CA LYS A 20 15.98 29.86 11.30
C LYS A 20 14.78 30.07 12.30
N LYS A 21 14.80 29.25 13.39
CA LYS A 21 14.21 29.41 14.77
C LYS A 21 12.68 29.26 14.96
N LYS A 22 12.13 28.83 16.12
CA LYS A 22 12.56 27.97 17.28
C LYS A 22 11.37 27.83 18.29
N ASN A 23 11.46 26.90 19.27
CA ASN A 23 10.68 26.77 20.54
C ASN A 23 9.26 26.12 20.42
N SER A 24 8.73 25.31 21.37
CA SER A 24 9.27 24.67 22.61
C SER A 24 8.39 23.48 23.08
N LEU A 25 8.95 22.65 23.99
CA LEU A 25 8.40 21.77 25.07
C LEU A 25 6.88 21.89 25.43
N GLU A 26 6.17 20.90 26.00
CA GLU A 26 6.55 19.71 26.83
C GLU A 26 5.32 18.74 26.97
N GLY A 27 5.51 17.50 27.47
CA GLY A 27 4.39 16.73 28.07
C GLY A 27 4.42 15.20 27.92
N ASP A 28 5.07 14.48 28.85
CA ASP A 28 5.12 13.01 28.91
C ASP A 28 3.93 12.36 29.64
N THR A 29 3.48 11.18 29.18
CA THR A 29 3.06 10.07 30.08
C THR A 29 3.31 8.71 29.42
N SER A 30 4.19 7.89 30.03
CA SER A 30 4.53 6.55 29.54
C SER A 30 3.70 5.44 30.18
N THR A 31 3.26 4.46 29.38
CA THR A 31 2.88 3.11 29.86
C THR A 31 3.51 2.01 29.00
N HIS A 32 4.44 1.27 29.62
CA HIS A 32 5.05 0.01 29.16
C HIS A 32 4.09 -1.16 29.48
N THR A 33 3.88 -2.22 28.71
CA THR A 33 4.37 -2.68 27.38
C THR A 33 3.24 -3.59 26.78
N GLU A 34 3.31 -4.33 25.66
CA GLU A 34 4.37 -4.85 24.79
C GLU A 34 4.07 -4.53 23.32
N VAL A 35 4.84 -3.61 22.72
CA VAL A 35 4.87 -3.45 21.26
C VAL A 35 6.08 -4.20 20.75
N ALA A 36 5.85 -5.22 19.91
CA ALA A 36 6.92 -5.98 19.29
C ALA A 36 7.82 -5.03 18.49
N VAL A 37 9.08 -4.90 18.92
CA VAL A 37 10.06 -4.01 18.31
C VAL A 37 10.27 -4.42 16.86
N LEU A 38 9.76 -3.60 15.94
CA LEU A 38 10.21 -3.60 14.55
C LEU A 38 11.71 -3.32 14.56
N SER A 39 12.49 -4.26 14.06
CA SER A 39 13.94 -4.14 13.97
C SER A 39 14.32 -3.09 12.91
N GLU A 40 14.43 -1.84 13.34
CA GLU A 40 15.17 -0.82 12.60
C GLU A 40 16.64 -1.25 12.48
N GLY A 41 17.28 -0.92 11.35
CA GLY A 41 18.70 -1.18 11.15
C GLY A 41 19.03 -2.52 10.48
N LYS A 42 18.59 -2.70 9.23
CA LYS A 42 19.36 -3.49 8.26
C LYS A 42 19.81 -2.58 7.12
N SER A 43 21.10 -2.65 6.81
CA SER A 43 21.82 -1.78 5.87
C SER A 43 21.11 -1.65 4.52
N THR A 44 20.90 -0.40 4.08
CA THR A 44 20.28 -0.08 2.78
C THR A 44 21.26 -0.12 1.60
N ASP A 45 22.49 -0.62 1.81
CA ASP A 45 23.55 -0.69 0.78
C ASP A 45 23.57 -2.01 -0.02
N ASP A 46 22.87 -3.06 0.42
CA ASP A 46 22.85 -4.36 -0.25
C ASP A 46 21.68 -4.54 -1.25
N TYR A 47 20.91 -3.48 -1.52
CA TYR A 47 19.86 -3.48 -2.55
C TYR A 47 20.45 -3.32 -3.96
N ALA A 48 21.26 -4.28 -4.39
CA ALA A 48 21.86 -4.32 -5.72
C ALA A 48 20.77 -4.32 -6.82
N ASP A 49 20.60 -3.17 -7.50
CA ASP A 49 19.58 -2.83 -8.50
C ASP A 49 18.59 -3.96 -8.81
N ILE A 50 17.48 -3.98 -8.07
CA ILE A 50 16.40 -4.96 -8.27
C ILE A 50 15.58 -4.51 -9.47
N THR A 51 15.99 -4.96 -10.66
CA THR A 51 15.26 -4.73 -11.90
C THR A 51 13.92 -5.47 -11.91
N LEU A 52 12.96 -4.96 -12.69
CA LEU A 52 11.66 -5.61 -12.88
C LEU A 52 11.81 -7.05 -13.43
N ASP A 53 12.82 -7.30 -14.26
CA ASP A 53 13.11 -8.63 -14.79
C ASP A 53 13.53 -9.63 -13.69
N LYS A 54 14.42 -9.25 -12.76
CA LYS A 54 14.75 -10.09 -11.58
C LYS A 54 13.49 -10.38 -10.76
N LEU A 55 12.63 -9.39 -10.56
CA LEU A 55 11.38 -9.57 -9.81
C LEU A 55 10.42 -10.54 -10.53
N LYS A 56 10.40 -10.53 -11.86
CA LYS A 56 9.65 -11.48 -12.70
C LYS A 56 10.25 -12.89 -12.66
N GLU A 57 11.57 -13.04 -12.63
CA GLU A 57 12.23 -14.34 -12.43
C GLU A 57 11.86 -14.94 -11.07
N ILE A 58 11.97 -14.16 -9.99
CA ILE A 58 11.56 -14.56 -8.63
C ILE A 58 10.08 -14.95 -8.60
N TYR A 59 9.20 -14.17 -9.26
CA TYR A 59 7.78 -14.51 -9.35
C TYR A 59 7.53 -15.84 -10.10
N VAL A 60 8.23 -16.07 -11.22
CA VAL A 60 8.12 -17.34 -11.98
C VAL A 60 8.68 -18.52 -11.19
N GLU A 61 9.67 -18.32 -10.33
CA GLU A 61 10.14 -19.36 -9.42
C GLU A 61 9.16 -19.61 -8.27
N LEU A 62 8.67 -18.57 -7.60
CA LEU A 62 7.65 -18.66 -6.55
C LEU A 62 6.41 -19.44 -7.01
N GLN A 63 5.96 -19.16 -8.23
CA GLN A 63 4.80 -19.81 -8.87
C GLN A 63 4.92 -21.33 -8.98
N LYS A 64 6.15 -21.90 -8.98
CA LYS A 64 6.39 -23.35 -8.99
C LYS A 64 6.06 -24.01 -7.64
N TRP A 65 6.13 -23.25 -6.56
CA TRP A 65 6.03 -23.73 -5.18
C TRP A 65 4.70 -23.37 -4.51
N CYS A 66 4.04 -22.31 -4.97
CA CYS A 66 2.85 -21.72 -4.35
C CYS A 66 1.95 -21.08 -5.43
N ASP A 67 0.64 -21.10 -5.22
CA ASP A 67 -0.28 -20.27 -6.02
C ASP A 67 -0.44 -18.88 -5.38
N ASN A 68 -0.56 -17.84 -6.20
CA ASN A 68 -0.59 -16.44 -5.77
C ASN A 68 -1.81 -16.09 -4.89
N ILE A 69 -2.80 -16.98 -4.89
CA ILE A 69 -4.04 -16.88 -4.11
C ILE A 69 -3.83 -17.41 -2.67
N GLU A 70 -2.74 -18.14 -2.38
CA GLU A 70 -2.42 -18.51 -0.99
C GLU A 70 -2.02 -17.27 -0.20
N THR A 71 -2.59 -17.12 1.00
CA THR A 71 -2.52 -15.91 1.86
C THR A 71 -1.09 -15.42 2.16
N LYS A 72 -0.09 -16.31 2.05
CA LYS A 72 1.34 -15.97 2.24
C LYS A 72 1.93 -15.28 1.01
N ALA A 73 1.55 -15.71 -0.19
CA ALA A 73 2.04 -15.18 -1.46
C ALA A 73 1.26 -13.94 -1.94
N THR A 74 0.01 -13.76 -1.50
CA THR A 74 -0.87 -12.64 -1.88
C THR A 74 -0.18 -11.28 -1.78
N ASN A 75 0.41 -10.95 -0.62
CA ASN A 75 1.09 -9.67 -0.38
C ASN A 75 2.29 -9.41 -1.32
N PHE A 76 2.98 -10.47 -1.77
CA PHE A 76 4.06 -10.36 -2.75
C PHE A 76 3.49 -10.19 -4.17
N ALA A 77 2.47 -10.97 -4.53
CA ALA A 77 1.81 -10.91 -5.83
C ALA A 77 1.14 -9.54 -6.07
N GLU A 78 0.52 -8.94 -5.05
CA GLU A 78 -0.03 -7.58 -5.12
C GLU A 78 1.04 -6.55 -5.49
N LYS A 79 2.16 -6.53 -4.75
CA LYS A 79 3.30 -5.63 -5.04
C LYS A 79 3.92 -5.89 -6.40
N PHE A 80 4.05 -7.15 -6.80
CA PHE A 80 4.55 -7.55 -8.12
C PHE A 80 3.67 -7.03 -9.26
N TYR A 81 2.35 -7.20 -9.15
CA TYR A 81 1.39 -6.72 -10.15
C TYR A 81 1.33 -5.19 -10.18
N LEU A 82 1.46 -4.53 -9.03
CA LEU A 82 1.54 -3.06 -8.95
C LEU A 82 2.78 -2.54 -9.68
N ALA A 83 3.97 -3.10 -9.41
CA ALA A 83 5.23 -2.72 -10.06
C ALA A 83 5.21 -2.95 -11.58
N HIS A 84 4.56 -4.02 -12.05
CA HIS A 84 4.41 -4.33 -13.47
C HIS A 84 3.17 -3.70 -14.14
N SER A 85 2.39 -2.88 -13.43
CA SER A 85 1.13 -2.31 -13.92
C SER A 85 0.11 -3.36 -14.45
N TYR A 86 0.13 -4.58 -13.92
CA TYR A 86 -0.82 -5.65 -14.27
C TYR A 86 -2.18 -5.47 -13.57
N ASN A 87 -2.80 -4.30 -13.80
CA ASN A 87 -4.01 -3.80 -13.15
C ASN A 87 -5.16 -4.83 -13.12
N GLY A 88 -5.41 -5.57 -14.20
CA GLY A 88 -6.47 -6.59 -14.24
C GLY A 88 -6.21 -7.82 -13.35
N ARG A 89 -4.94 -8.24 -13.19
CA ARG A 89 -4.58 -9.34 -12.26
C ARG A 89 -4.62 -8.87 -10.81
N LEU A 90 -4.15 -7.65 -10.56
CA LEU A 90 -4.23 -7.00 -9.26
C LEU A 90 -5.70 -6.84 -8.81
N LEU A 91 -6.59 -6.36 -9.69
CA LEU A 91 -8.02 -6.26 -9.40
C LEU A 91 -8.64 -7.61 -9.02
N LYS A 92 -8.30 -8.70 -9.75
CA LYS A 92 -8.79 -10.05 -9.42
C LYS A 92 -8.29 -10.53 -8.05
N LEU A 93 -7.04 -10.23 -7.71
CA LEU A 93 -6.45 -10.62 -6.43
C LEU A 93 -7.05 -9.83 -5.26
N LEU A 94 -7.23 -8.51 -5.43
CA LEU A 94 -7.88 -7.66 -4.43
C LEU A 94 -9.36 -8.00 -4.24
N LEU A 95 -10.09 -8.36 -5.30
CA LEU A 95 -11.47 -8.83 -5.17
C LEU A 95 -11.56 -10.16 -4.40
N LYS A 96 -10.59 -11.07 -4.58
CA LYS A 96 -10.48 -12.30 -3.78
C LYS A 96 -10.18 -11.98 -2.30
N SER A 97 -9.27 -11.03 -2.07
CA SER A 97 -8.93 -10.52 -0.73
C SER A 97 -10.14 -9.87 -0.03
N LEU A 98 -10.96 -9.12 -0.79
CA LEU A 98 -12.22 -8.52 -0.35
C LEU A 98 -13.23 -9.58 0.12
N ASP A 99 -13.38 -10.69 -0.59
CA ASP A 99 -14.30 -11.77 -0.21
C ASP A 99 -13.88 -12.43 1.11
N ASP A 100 -12.57 -12.61 1.33
CA ASP A 100 -12.03 -13.24 2.54
C ASP A 100 -12.01 -12.27 3.74
N LYS A 101 -11.60 -11.00 3.54
CA LYS A 101 -11.58 -9.93 4.54
C LYS A 101 -11.85 -8.55 3.91
N ARG A 102 -12.98 -7.93 4.26
CA ARG A 102 -13.30 -6.57 3.85
C ARG A 102 -12.58 -5.50 4.69
N LEU A 103 -11.40 -5.12 4.22
CA LEU A 103 -10.66 -3.95 4.66
C LEU A 103 -10.96 -2.75 3.75
N LEU A 104 -11.04 -1.57 4.35
CA LEU A 104 -11.29 -0.31 3.64
C LEU A 104 -10.14 0.03 2.68
N GLU A 105 -8.91 -0.31 3.05
CA GLU A 105 -7.70 -0.14 2.23
C GLU A 105 -7.81 -0.91 0.90
N ASN A 106 -8.34 -2.14 0.94
CA ASN A 106 -8.53 -2.96 -0.26
C ASN A 106 -9.61 -2.36 -1.18
N GLU A 107 -10.69 -1.82 -0.61
CA GLU A 107 -11.75 -1.14 -1.37
C GLU A 107 -11.24 0.14 -2.06
N LEU A 108 -10.41 0.94 -1.38
CA LEU A 108 -9.76 2.11 -1.98
C LEU A 108 -8.82 1.73 -3.12
N GLN A 109 -8.00 0.69 -2.97
CA GLN A 109 -7.13 0.21 -4.05
C GLN A 109 -7.94 -0.30 -5.25
N ILE A 110 -9.04 -1.01 -5.02
CA ILE A 110 -9.97 -1.44 -6.08
C ILE A 110 -10.51 -0.23 -6.85
N ILE A 111 -10.90 0.85 -6.18
CA ILE A 111 -11.38 2.09 -6.83
C ILE A 111 -10.29 2.71 -7.70
N GLU A 112 -9.07 2.86 -7.20
CA GLU A 112 -7.94 3.39 -7.99
C GLU A 112 -7.67 2.56 -9.26
N ILE A 113 -7.71 1.23 -9.14
CA ILE A 113 -7.47 0.32 -10.26
C ILE A 113 -8.64 0.35 -11.26
N CYS A 114 -9.89 0.42 -10.78
CA CYS A 114 -11.05 0.62 -11.65
C CYS A 114 -10.92 1.92 -12.46
N LYS A 115 -10.49 3.03 -11.82
CA LYS A 115 -10.23 4.30 -12.51
C LYS A 115 -9.09 4.18 -13.53
N LYS A 116 -7.97 3.53 -13.19
CA LYS A 116 -6.84 3.26 -14.11
C LYS A 116 -7.25 2.41 -15.33
N LEU A 117 -8.28 1.57 -15.19
CA LEU A 117 -8.85 0.76 -16.27
C LEU A 117 -10.01 1.44 -17.04
N GLY A 118 -10.44 2.64 -16.62
CA GLY A 118 -11.60 3.34 -17.20
C GLY A 118 -12.97 2.77 -16.78
N TYR A 119 -13.03 1.90 -15.79
CA TYR A 119 -14.27 1.29 -15.26
C TYR A 119 -14.96 2.22 -14.26
N ASN A 120 -15.34 3.41 -14.72
CA ASN A 120 -15.93 4.47 -13.89
C ASN A 120 -17.19 3.99 -13.15
N HIS A 121 -18.05 3.21 -13.80
CA HIS A 121 -19.24 2.64 -13.18
C HIS A 121 -18.94 1.70 -11.99
N CYS A 122 -17.83 0.96 -12.04
CA CYS A 122 -17.36 0.16 -10.90
C CYS A 122 -16.79 1.06 -9.80
N ALA A 123 -15.97 2.06 -10.17
CA ALA A 123 -15.39 3.00 -9.22
C ALA A 123 -16.47 3.74 -8.42
N ASP A 124 -17.45 4.34 -9.10
CA ASP A 124 -18.60 5.03 -8.50
C ASP A 124 -19.42 4.11 -7.57
N PHE A 125 -19.58 2.84 -7.94
CA PHE A 125 -20.28 1.85 -7.12
C PHE A 125 -19.52 1.54 -5.83
N PHE A 126 -18.21 1.31 -5.90
CA PHE A 126 -17.39 1.06 -4.72
C PHE A 126 -17.29 2.30 -3.82
N GLU A 127 -17.08 3.49 -4.38
CA GLU A 127 -17.06 4.76 -3.61
C GLU A 127 -18.34 4.96 -2.80
N ARG A 128 -19.51 4.77 -3.42
CA ARG A 128 -20.81 4.88 -2.72
C ARG A 128 -20.99 3.76 -1.68
N SER A 129 -20.47 2.57 -1.95
CA SER A 129 -20.57 1.42 -1.05
C SER A 129 -19.76 1.58 0.24
N ILE A 130 -18.60 2.25 0.19
CA ILE A 130 -17.73 2.48 1.36
C ILE A 130 -18.50 3.21 2.47
N TYR A 131 -19.26 4.27 2.16
CA TYR A 131 -20.01 5.03 3.17
C TYR A 131 -21.06 4.21 3.92
N VAL A 132 -21.62 3.18 3.29
CA VAL A 132 -22.62 2.28 3.89
C VAL A 132 -21.95 1.14 4.67
N ARG A 133 -20.81 0.64 4.16
CA ARG A 133 -20.09 -0.52 4.71
C ARG A 133 -19.15 -0.17 5.86
N HIS A 134 -18.56 1.02 5.82
CA HIS A 134 -17.60 1.54 6.80
C HIS A 134 -18.10 2.87 7.38
N PRO A 135 -19.20 2.87 8.14
CA PRO A 135 -19.71 4.10 8.77
C PRO A 135 -18.78 4.57 9.90
N ALA A 136 -18.70 5.89 10.10
CA ALA A 136 -17.83 6.49 11.12
C ALA A 136 -18.30 6.22 12.57
N SER A 137 -19.56 5.85 12.77
CA SER A 137 -20.11 5.43 14.04
C SER A 137 -21.31 4.49 13.82
N TYR A 138 -21.73 3.79 14.87
CA TYR A 138 -22.93 2.94 14.81
C TYR A 138 -24.19 3.79 14.63
N ALA A 139 -25.16 3.25 13.90
CA ALA A 139 -26.48 3.88 13.78
C ALA A 139 -27.16 3.95 15.15
N LEU A 140 -27.83 5.07 15.43
CA LEU A 140 -28.67 5.25 16.61
C LEU A 140 -29.94 4.40 16.48
N PHE A 141 -30.47 3.97 17.62
CA PHE A 141 -31.70 3.16 17.74
C PHE A 141 -32.93 4.05 17.93
#